data_AF-A0A1Y1R211-F1
#
_entry.id   AF-A0A1Y1R211-F1
#
_cell.length_a   1.000
_cell.length_b   1.000
_cell.length_c   1.000
_cell.angle_alpha   90.00
_cell.angle_beta   90.00
_cell.angle_gamma   90.00
#
_symmetry.space_group_name_H-M   'P 1'
#
loop_
_entity.id
_entity.type
_entity.pdbx_description
1 polymer ?
#
loop_
_entity_poly.entity_id
_entity_poly.type
_entity_poly.pdbx_seq_one_letter_code
_entity_poly.pdbx_strand_id
1 'polypeptide(L)'
;MQQQLQLEAIEGDIIQANAQQQVLIHQLNILTGRTPSASLDWDPAALPTLPNLPDTGLPAALTERRPDLRQAWLEVESLRQGVVVARADRLPRLTLTASLSTASDHWHNLFDTWAASLLGGI
;
A
#
# COMPACT_ATOMS: atom_id res chain seq x y z
N MET A 1 12.10 -25.05 -53.17
CA MET A 1 11.62 -23.68 -52.96
C MET A 1 10.58 -23.59 -51.83
N GLN A 2 9.33 -24.06 -51.98
CA GLN A 2 8.31 -23.93 -50.90
C GLN A 2 8.71 -24.63 -49.58
N GLN A 3 9.31 -25.83 -49.64
CA GLN A 3 9.77 -26.54 -48.44
C GLN A 3 10.94 -25.85 -47.70
N GLN A 4 11.77 -25.08 -48.41
CA GLN A 4 12.90 -24.36 -47.80
C GLN A 4 12.42 -23.11 -47.05
N LEU A 5 11.48 -22.38 -47.64
CA LEU A 5 10.85 -21.23 -46.99
C LEU A 5 10.10 -21.63 -45.71
N GLN A 6 9.50 -22.82 -45.69
CA GLN A 6 8.85 -23.36 -44.50
C GLN A 6 9.86 -23.71 -43.39
N LEU A 7 11.02 -24.25 -43.75
CA LEU A 7 12.06 -24.58 -42.77
C LEU A 7 12.64 -23.32 -42.13
N GLU A 8 12.97 -22.31 -42.94
CA GLU A 8 13.48 -21.02 -42.45
C GLU A 8 12.48 -20.33 -41.51
N ALA A 9 11.17 -20.42 -41.80
CA ALA A 9 10.13 -19.90 -40.93
C ALA A 9 10.09 -20.62 -39.57
N ILE A 10 10.14 -21.96 -39.57
CA ILE A 10 10.13 -22.76 -38.34
C ILE A 10 11.38 -22.48 -37.48
N GLU A 11 12.54 -22.33 -38.09
CA GLU A 11 13.77 -21.96 -37.37
C GLU A 11 13.64 -20.59 -36.69
N GLY A 12 13.05 -19.61 -37.39
CA GLY A 12 12.73 -18.30 -36.83
C GLY A 12 11.79 -18.41 -35.62
N ASP A 13 10.73 -19.21 -35.74
CA ASP A 13 9.75 -19.42 -34.67
C ASP A 13 10.38 -20.03 -33.42
N ILE A 14 11.30 -21.00 -33.57
CA ILE A 14 12.01 -21.63 -32.44
C ILE A 14 12.89 -20.60 -31.70
N ILE A 15 13.62 -19.75 -32.44
CA ILE A 15 14.45 -18.70 -31.84
C ILE A 15 13.58 -17.73 -31.05
N GLN A 16 12.46 -17.29 -31.63
CA GLN A 16 11.53 -16.39 -30.98
C GLN A 16 10.90 -17.02 -29.73
N ALA A 17 10.47 -18.28 -29.80
CA ALA A 17 9.90 -19.00 -28.66
C ALA A 17 10.89 -19.12 -27.49
N ASN A 18 12.15 -19.45 -27.78
CA ASN A 18 13.22 -19.52 -26.78
C ASN A 18 13.48 -18.15 -26.11
N ALA A 19 13.49 -17.07 -26.89
CA ALA A 19 13.66 -15.72 -26.34
C ALA A 19 12.48 -15.34 -25.43
N GLN A 20 11.24 -15.63 -25.85
CA GLN A 20 10.05 -15.38 -25.03
C GLN A 20 10.07 -16.19 -23.73
N GLN A 21 10.46 -17.47 -23.79
CA GLN A 21 10.61 -18.31 -22.62
C GLN A 21 11.60 -17.71 -21.62
N GLN A 22 12.77 -17.23 -22.10
CA GLN A 22 13.74 -16.56 -21.24
C GLN A 22 13.13 -15.33 -20.57
N VAL A 23 12.45 -14.46 -21.31
CA VAL A 23 11.80 -13.26 -20.76
C VAL A 23 10.79 -13.63 -19.66
N LEU A 24 9.96 -14.64 -19.88
CA LEU A 24 8.97 -15.10 -18.90
C LEU A 24 9.62 -15.67 -17.64
N ILE A 25 10.72 -16.43 -17.76
CA ILE A 25 11.47 -16.93 -16.60
C ILE A 25 12.02 -15.76 -15.77
N HIS A 26 12.59 -14.74 -16.43
CA HIS A 26 13.11 -13.56 -15.72
C HIS A 26 11.98 -12.81 -15.00
N GLN A 27 10.83 -12.63 -15.65
CA GLN A 27 9.66 -11.99 -15.04
C GLN A 27 9.15 -12.78 -13.83
N LEU A 28 9.02 -14.10 -13.95
CA LEU A 28 8.60 -14.97 -12.85
C LEU A 28 9.57 -14.90 -11.66
N ASN A 29 10.88 -14.92 -11.93
CA ASN A 29 11.90 -14.75 -10.90
C ASN A 29 11.73 -13.41 -10.17
N ILE A 30 11.51 -12.30 -10.89
CA ILE A 30 11.27 -10.99 -10.29
C ILE A 30 10.00 -10.99 -9.43
N LEU A 31 8.89 -11.54 -9.95
CA LEU A 31 7.61 -11.61 -9.22
C LEU A 31 7.68 -12.48 -7.96
N THR A 32 8.57 -13.47 -7.95
CA THR A 32 8.82 -14.34 -6.79
C THR A 32 9.95 -13.83 -5.88
N GLY A 33 10.50 -12.65 -6.16
CA GLY A 33 11.55 -12.01 -5.34
C GLY A 33 12.95 -12.62 -5.51
N ARG A 34 13.20 -13.36 -6.59
CA ARG A 34 14.49 -13.97 -6.94
C ARG A 34 15.25 -13.09 -7.92
N THR A 35 16.56 -13.33 -8.08
CA THR A 35 17.34 -12.64 -9.12
C THR A 35 16.86 -13.06 -10.51
N PRO A 36 16.88 -12.17 -11.53
CA PRO A 36 16.31 -12.49 -12.84
C PRO A 36 16.92 -13.73 -13.50
N SER A 37 18.23 -13.95 -13.29
CA SER A 37 18.98 -15.10 -13.81
C SER A 37 19.01 -16.31 -12.88
N ALA A 38 18.19 -16.33 -11.81
CA ALA A 38 18.08 -17.50 -10.95
C ALA A 38 17.56 -18.70 -11.74
N SER A 39 18.14 -19.88 -11.51
CA SER A 39 17.64 -21.11 -12.09
C SER A 39 16.27 -21.46 -11.51
N LEU A 40 15.34 -21.82 -12.39
CA LEU A 40 14.03 -22.35 -12.04
C LEU A 40 14.08 -23.88 -12.23
N ASP A 41 13.69 -24.62 -11.21
CA ASP A 41 13.51 -26.07 -11.30
C ASP A 41 12.08 -26.32 -11.79
N TRP A 42 11.94 -26.51 -13.11
CA TRP A 42 10.64 -26.73 -13.75
C TRP A 42 10.82 -27.61 -14.99
N ASP A 43 9.77 -28.38 -15.31
CA ASP A 43 9.71 -29.20 -16.50
C ASP A 43 8.99 -28.44 -17.63
N PRO A 44 9.67 -28.07 -18.73
CA PRO A 44 9.05 -27.39 -19.86
C PRO A 44 7.94 -28.21 -20.54
N ALA A 45 7.93 -29.53 -20.35
CA ALA A 45 6.96 -30.43 -20.97
C ALA A 45 5.72 -30.69 -20.09
N ALA A 46 5.73 -30.29 -18.82
CA ALA A 46 4.65 -30.58 -17.88
C ALA A 46 3.96 -29.31 -17.39
N LEU A 47 2.64 -29.26 -17.59
CA LEU A 47 1.79 -28.25 -16.96
C LEU A 47 1.27 -28.76 -15.61
N PRO A 48 1.27 -27.93 -14.55
CA PRO A 48 0.72 -28.31 -13.26
C PRO A 48 -0.80 -28.54 -13.36
N THR A 49 -1.31 -29.50 -12.59
CA THR A 49 -2.75 -29.68 -12.43
C THR A 49 -3.34 -28.52 -11.65
N LEU A 50 -4.38 -27.88 -12.19
CA LEU A 50 -5.06 -26.79 -11.51
C LEU A 50 -5.85 -27.31 -10.30
N PRO A 51 -5.82 -26.61 -9.15
CA PRO A 51 -6.68 -26.92 -8.03
C PRO A 51 -8.15 -26.66 -8.37
N ASN A 52 -9.06 -27.26 -7.61
CA ASN A 52 -10.49 -26.99 -7.73
C ASN A 52 -10.78 -25.51 -7.46
N LEU A 53 -11.82 -24.97 -8.11
CA LEU A 53 -12.25 -23.60 -7.87
C LEU A 53 -12.67 -23.43 -6.40
N PRO A 54 -12.22 -22.35 -5.74
CA PRO A 54 -12.65 -22.06 -4.37
C PRO A 54 -14.13 -21.66 -4.34
N ASP A 55 -14.79 -21.93 -3.21
CA ASP A 55 -16.15 -21.47 -2.97
C ASP A 55 -16.19 -19.93 -3.02
N THR A 56 -16.96 -19.39 -3.95
CA THR A 56 -17.07 -17.94 -4.17
C THR A 56 -17.85 -17.20 -3.08
N GLY A 57 -18.43 -17.94 -2.12
CA GLY A 57 -19.20 -17.40 -1.01
C GLY A 57 -20.38 -16.54 -1.46
N LEU A 58 -20.87 -15.67 -0.59
CA LEU A 58 -21.86 -14.66 -0.97
C LEU A 58 -21.16 -13.43 -1.57
N PRO A 59 -21.70 -12.82 -2.63
CA PRO A 59 -21.10 -11.65 -3.28
C PRO A 59 -20.80 -10.48 -2.31
N ALA A 60 -21.66 -10.26 -1.30
CA ALA A 60 -21.46 -9.21 -0.30
C ALA A 60 -20.18 -9.41 0.55
N ALA A 61 -19.85 -10.66 0.88
CA ALA A 61 -18.64 -10.99 1.65
C ALA A 61 -17.35 -10.78 0.82
N LEU A 62 -17.43 -10.77 -0.52
CA LEU A 62 -16.29 -10.44 -1.37
C LEU A 62 -15.93 -8.95 -1.29
N THR A 63 -16.90 -8.07 -1.12
CA THR A 63 -16.70 -6.61 -1.00
C THR A 63 -15.82 -6.25 0.20
N GLU A 64 -15.97 -6.94 1.33
CA GLU A 64 -15.16 -6.69 2.54
C GLU A 64 -13.69 -7.15 2.40
N ARG A 65 -13.45 -8.12 1.51
CA ARG A 65 -12.13 -8.69 1.23
C ARG A 65 -11.33 -7.88 0.21
N ARG A 66 -11.97 -6.89 -0.43
CA ARG A 66 -11.36 -6.05 -1.48
C ARG A 66 -10.50 -4.94 -0.88
N PRO A 67 -9.14 -5.03 -0.96
CA PRO A 67 -8.25 -4.03 -0.37
C PRO A 67 -8.34 -2.68 -1.08
N ASP A 68 -8.68 -2.66 -2.37
CA ASP A 68 -8.91 -1.45 -3.16
C ASP A 68 -10.10 -0.63 -2.63
N LEU A 69 -11.22 -1.30 -2.31
CA LEU A 69 -12.38 -0.63 -1.70
C LEU A 69 -12.06 -0.13 -0.29
N ARG A 70 -11.30 -0.91 0.48
CA ARG A 70 -10.87 -0.50 1.81
C ARG A 70 -9.97 0.76 1.75
N GLN A 71 -9.06 0.82 0.79
CA GLN A 71 -8.22 2.00 0.56
C GLN A 71 -9.10 3.22 0.24
N ALA A 72 -10.02 3.11 -0.72
CA ALA A 72 -10.91 4.20 -1.09
C ALA A 72 -11.78 4.68 0.09
N TRP A 73 -12.25 3.75 0.93
CA TRP A 73 -12.98 4.11 2.15
C TRP A 73 -12.12 4.88 3.15
N LEU A 74 -10.89 4.43 3.39
CA LEU A 74 -9.94 5.12 4.29
C LEU A 74 -9.56 6.51 3.76
N GLU A 75 -9.46 6.66 2.45
CA GLU A 75 -9.22 7.96 1.80
C GLU A 75 -10.36 8.95 2.10
N VAL A 76 -11.62 8.52 1.89
CA VAL A 76 -12.80 9.33 2.22
C VAL A 76 -12.85 9.66 3.72
N GLU A 77 -12.56 8.68 4.58
CA GLU A 77 -12.53 8.90 6.02
C GLU A 77 -11.46 9.91 6.44
N SER A 78 -10.28 9.89 5.81
CA SER A 78 -9.21 10.86 6.07
C SER A 78 -9.64 12.29 5.71
N LEU A 79 -10.34 12.47 4.58
CA LEU A 79 -10.88 13.76 4.17
C LEU A 79 -11.95 14.26 5.13
N ARG A 80 -12.81 13.35 5.61
CA ARG A 80 -13.83 13.65 6.63
C ARG A 80 -13.18 14.16 7.92
N GLN A 81 -12.10 13.53 8.36
CA GLN A 81 -11.34 13.99 9.54
C GLN A 81 -10.70 15.37 9.31
N GLY A 82 -10.22 15.66 8.10
CA GLY A 82 -9.74 17.00 7.74
C GLY A 82 -10.79 18.09 7.95
N VAL A 83 -12.06 17.82 7.62
CA VAL A 83 -13.18 18.76 7.87
C VAL A 83 -13.41 18.96 9.38
N VAL A 84 -13.29 17.89 10.17
CA VAL A 84 -13.43 17.96 11.63
C VAL A 84 -12.33 18.82 12.25
N VAL A 85 -11.08 18.63 11.82
CA VAL A 85 -9.94 19.45 12.24
C VAL A 85 -10.17 20.92 11.86
N ALA A 86 -10.51 21.19 10.60
CA ALA A 86 -10.76 22.56 10.12
C ALA A 86 -11.92 23.26 10.88
N ARG A 87 -12.90 22.50 11.37
CA ARG A 87 -13.97 23.03 12.24
C ARG A 87 -13.45 23.29 13.65
N ALA A 88 -12.65 22.39 14.21
CA ALA A 88 -12.05 22.55 15.54
C ALA A 88 -11.10 23.76 15.60
N ASP A 89 -10.39 24.06 14.52
CA ASP A 89 -9.52 25.24 14.42
C ASP A 89 -10.26 26.59 14.49
N ARG A 90 -11.59 26.59 14.35
CA ARG A 90 -12.42 27.79 14.58
C ARG A 90 -12.80 27.99 16.04
N LEU A 91 -12.50 27.04 16.92
CA LEU A 91 -12.77 27.12 18.35
C LEU A 91 -11.53 27.61 19.09
N PRO A 92 -11.69 28.24 20.27
CA PRO A 92 -10.55 28.62 21.11
C PRO A 92 -9.70 27.40 21.47
N ARG A 93 -8.37 27.54 21.34
CA ARG A 93 -7.41 26.50 21.72
C ARG A 93 -7.07 26.62 23.21
N LEU A 94 -7.53 25.65 24.00
CA LEU A 94 -7.15 25.55 25.41
C LEU A 94 -5.87 24.71 25.53
N THR A 95 -4.78 25.32 25.98
CA THR A 95 -3.51 24.63 26.27
C THR A 95 -3.24 24.72 27.77
N LEU A 96 -3.19 23.57 28.46
CA LEU A 96 -2.85 23.51 29.88
C LEU A 96 -1.37 23.16 30.02
N THR A 97 -0.57 24.12 30.47
CA THR A 97 0.85 23.93 30.79
C THR A 97 1.03 23.91 32.31
N ALA A 98 1.87 23.01 32.81
CA ALA A 98 2.25 22.93 34.22
C ALA A 98 3.77 22.90 34.32
N SER A 99 4.33 23.77 35.16
CA SER A 99 5.76 23.81 35.47
C SER A 99 5.95 23.88 36.99
N LEU A 100 6.96 23.18 37.50
CA LEU A 100 7.34 23.21 38.91
C LEU A 100 8.70 23.92 39.04
N SER A 101 8.72 25.06 39.74
CA SER A 101 9.92 25.85 40.01
C SER A 101 10.05 26.07 41.52
N THR A 102 11.26 25.97 42.06
CA THR A 102 11.56 26.12 43.50
C THR A 102 11.96 27.55 43.86
N ALA A 103 11.28 28.54 43.29
CA ALA A 103 11.43 29.95 43.66
C ALA A 103 10.29 30.38 44.61
N SER A 104 10.67 30.99 45.72
CA SER A 104 9.88 31.33 46.92
C SER A 104 8.48 31.94 46.73
N ASP A 105 7.51 31.35 47.44
CA ASP A 105 6.35 31.95 48.15
C ASP A 105 5.17 32.62 47.41
N HIS A 106 4.94 32.39 46.12
CA HIS A 106 3.74 32.97 45.47
C HIS A 106 2.97 31.99 44.57
N TRP A 107 2.15 31.14 45.17
CA TRP A 107 1.20 30.25 44.48
C TRP A 107 0.20 31.02 43.58
N HIS A 108 -0.09 32.28 43.89
CA HIS A 108 -0.96 33.16 43.09
C HIS A 108 -0.39 33.44 41.70
N ASN A 109 0.93 33.54 41.56
CA ASN A 109 1.57 33.83 40.26
C ASN A 109 1.37 32.69 39.24
N LEU A 110 1.17 31.45 39.70
CA LEU A 110 0.90 30.31 38.81
C LEU A 110 -0.50 30.38 38.19
N PHE A 111 -1.51 30.77 38.97
CA PHE A 111 -2.88 30.95 38.48
C PHE A 111 -3.03 32.19 37.59
N ASP A 112 -2.35 33.29 37.93
CA ASP A 112 -2.36 34.51 37.10
C ASP A 112 -1.68 34.29 35.75
N THR A 113 -0.59 33.51 35.71
CA THR A 113 0.07 33.13 34.44
C THR A 113 -0.85 32.28 33.55
N TRP A 114 -1.57 31.32 34.16
CA TRP A 114 -2.55 30.51 33.43
C TRP A 114 -3.72 31.36 32.91
N ALA A 115 -4.31 32.22 33.74
CA ALA A 115 -5.40 33.12 33.34
C ALA A 115 -4.96 34.12 32.26
N ALA A 116 -3.76 34.68 32.36
CA ALA A 116 -3.19 35.58 31.36
C ALA A 116 -2.96 34.89 30.01
N SER A 117 -2.54 33.61 30.00
CA SER A 117 -2.38 32.85 28.75
C SER A 117 -3.70 32.55 28.03
N LEU A 118 -4.81 32.45 28.75
CA LEU A 118 -6.14 32.32 28.16
C LEU A 118 -6.63 33.63 27.53
N LEU A 119 -6.22 34.78 28.08
CA LEU A 119 -6.62 36.11 27.59
C LEU A 119 -5.65 36.69 26.54
N GLY A 120 -4.39 36.24 26.53
CA GLY A 120 -3.36 36.68 25.58
C GLY A 120 -3.18 35.74 24.37
N GLY A 121 -3.87 34.60 24.33
CA GLY A 121 -3.83 33.62 23.23
C GLY A 121 -4.98 33.74 22.22
N ILE A 122 -5.78 34.80 22.31
CA ILE A 122 -6.79 35.21 21.32
C ILE A 122 -6.22 36.25 20.35
#